data_AF-A0A845LYL2-F1
#
_entry.id   AF-A0A845LYL2-F1
#
_cell.length_a   1.000
_cell.length_b   1.000
_cell.length_c   1.000
_cell.angle_alpha   90.00
_cell.angle_beta   90.00
_cell.angle_gamma   90.00
#
_symmetry.space_group_name_H-M   'P 1'
#
loop_
_entity.id
_entity.type
_entity.pdbx_description
1 polymer ?
#
loop_
_entity_poly.entity_id
_entity_poly.type
_entity_poly.pdbx_seq_one_letter_code
_entity_poly.pdbx_strand_id
1 'polypeptide(L)'
;AKTGGAVTEESTEQSSADAAASGEAEGDASLEGLLIKGKTTFREVLDAGVSEADLERALGVEMPNPLTVIKTFCTEQGLDFETVKTALQALVEAE
;
A
#
# COMPACT_ATOMS: atom_id res chain seq x y z
N ALA A 1 -41.62 2.86 -28.30
CA ALA A 1 -41.46 3.95 -27.32
C ALA A 1 -39.97 4.03 -27.00
N LYS A 2 -39.26 5.07 -27.46
CA LYS A 2 -39.21 6.42 -26.85
C LYS A 2 -38.36 6.35 -25.57
N THR A 3 -37.04 6.44 -25.74
CA THR A 3 -36.19 7.62 -25.43
C THR A 3 -36.09 7.94 -23.94
N GLY A 4 -34.86 8.18 -23.49
CA GLY A 4 -34.59 9.25 -22.53
C GLY A 4 -34.25 8.80 -21.13
N GLY A 5 -33.06 8.26 -20.96
CA GLY A 5 -32.28 8.50 -19.74
C GLY A 5 -31.47 9.79 -19.92
N ALA A 6 -31.35 10.55 -18.83
CA ALA A 6 -30.51 11.72 -18.54
C ALA A 6 -31.38 12.68 -17.72
N VAL A 7 -31.61 12.41 -16.43
CA VAL A 7 -30.78 12.89 -15.31
C VAL A 7 -29.85 14.06 -15.72
N THR A 8 -30.25 15.29 -15.39
CA THR A 8 -29.82 16.01 -14.17
C THR A 8 -28.36 16.40 -14.25
N GLU A 9 -28.05 17.60 -14.74
CA GLU A 9 -26.88 18.38 -14.30
C GLU A 9 -27.17 19.86 -14.59
N GLU A 10 -27.15 20.69 -13.55
CA GLU A 10 -26.33 21.91 -13.45
C GLU A 10 -26.80 22.68 -12.19
N SER A 11 -26.19 22.33 -11.06
CA SER A 11 -26.21 23.15 -9.85
C SER A 11 -24.77 23.53 -9.59
N THR A 12 -24.29 24.51 -10.34
CA THR A 12 -22.99 25.14 -10.14
C THR A 12 -23.04 26.08 -8.95
N GLU A 13 -21.91 26.14 -8.26
CA GLU A 13 -21.56 27.08 -7.19
C GLU A 13 -22.10 26.76 -5.80
N GLN A 14 -21.39 25.83 -5.15
CA GLN A 14 -21.02 26.07 -3.77
C GLN A 14 -19.50 26.09 -3.63
N SER A 15 -19.03 27.28 -3.24
CA SER A 15 -18.21 27.47 -2.05
C SER A 15 -16.95 26.62 -1.97
N SER A 16 -15.79 27.25 -2.11
CA SER A 16 -14.74 26.95 -1.14
C SER A 16 -14.01 28.22 -0.74
N ALA A 17 -14.38 28.65 0.45
CA ALA A 17 -13.52 29.44 1.32
C ALA A 17 -12.26 28.64 1.67
N ASP A 18 -11.18 29.39 1.83
CA ASP A 18 -10.26 29.39 2.96
C ASP A 18 -9.59 28.09 3.43
N ALA A 19 -8.40 28.34 3.98
CA ALA A 19 -7.74 27.58 5.02
C ALA A 19 -6.66 26.58 4.60
N ALA A 20 -5.47 26.99 5.02
CA ALA A 20 -4.59 26.21 5.89
C ALA A 20 -3.56 25.31 5.20
N ALA A 21 -2.34 25.83 5.19
CA ALA A 21 -1.21 25.26 5.93
C ALA A 21 -1.26 23.72 6.12
N SER A 22 -0.50 23.04 5.27
CA SER A 22 0.34 21.92 5.67
C SER A 22 1.67 22.19 4.99
N GLY A 23 2.70 22.59 5.72
CA GLY A 23 3.36 21.63 6.58
C GLY A 23 4.22 20.75 5.68
N GLU A 24 5.22 21.37 5.05
CA GLU A 24 6.35 20.70 4.44
C GLU A 24 7.10 19.97 5.56
N ALA A 25 6.60 18.80 5.93
CA ALA A 25 7.45 17.70 6.31
C ALA A 25 8.01 17.16 4.99
N GLU A 26 9.05 17.83 4.49
CA GLU A 26 10.04 17.21 3.61
C GLU A 26 10.71 16.10 4.43
N GLY A 27 9.98 15.00 4.60
CA GLY A 27 10.56 13.73 4.97
C GLY A 27 11.37 13.31 3.76
N ASP A 28 12.66 13.62 3.83
CA ASP A 28 13.76 12.97 3.12
C ASP A 28 13.32 11.56 2.71
N ALA A 29 12.83 11.43 1.48
CA ALA A 29 12.52 10.16 0.86
C ALA A 29 13.84 9.54 0.42
N SER A 30 14.78 9.38 1.36
CA SER A 30 15.79 8.38 1.19
C SER A 30 15.04 7.05 1.21
N LEU A 31 15.01 6.41 0.04
CA LEU A 31 14.47 5.06 -0.16
C LEU A 31 15.31 4.00 0.60
N GLU A 32 16.30 4.44 1.40
CA GLU A 32 17.09 3.63 2.32
C GLU A 32 16.27 3.29 3.57
N GLY A 33 15.45 2.23 3.49
CA GLY A 33 14.88 1.58 4.68
C GLY A 33 13.36 1.65 4.83
N LEU A 34 12.60 1.15 3.84
CA LEU A 34 11.18 0.89 4.02
C LEU A 34 10.99 -0.06 5.21
N LEU A 35 10.45 0.45 6.32
CA LEU A 35 10.22 -0.34 7.52
C LEU A 35 8.87 -1.06 7.43
N ILE A 36 8.90 -2.38 7.29
CA ILE A 36 7.72 -3.25 7.21
C ILE A 36 6.94 -3.18 8.53
N LYS A 37 5.77 -2.54 8.50
CA LYS A 37 4.84 -2.43 9.63
C LYS A 37 3.61 -3.29 9.37
N GLY A 38 2.78 -3.47 10.40
CA GLY A 38 1.53 -4.21 10.27
C GLY A 38 0.47 -3.58 9.35
N LYS A 39 0.75 -2.40 8.79
CA LYS A 39 -0.07 -1.70 7.78
C LYS A 39 0.56 -1.70 6.39
N THR A 40 1.79 -2.21 6.26
CA THR A 40 2.51 -2.26 4.99
C THR A 40 1.86 -3.31 4.09
N THR A 41 1.62 -2.92 2.86
CA THR A 41 1.09 -3.80 1.81
C THR A 41 2.23 -4.38 1.01
N PHE A 42 1.98 -5.49 0.32
CA PHE A 42 3.01 -6.05 -0.58
C PHE A 42 3.41 -5.06 -1.68
N ARG A 43 2.49 -4.18 -2.10
CA ARG A 43 2.76 -3.08 -3.04
C ARG A 43 3.90 -2.18 -2.55
N GLU A 44 3.92 -1.80 -1.28
CA GLU A 44 5.01 -0.97 -0.75
C GLU A 44 6.35 -1.71 -0.76
N VAL A 45 6.34 -3.02 -0.54
CA VAL A 45 7.56 -3.85 -0.56
C VAL A 45 8.08 -4.01 -1.99
N LEU A 46 7.19 -4.17 -2.96
CA LEU A 46 7.54 -4.13 -4.38
C LEU A 46 8.09 -2.75 -4.80
N ASP A 47 7.50 -1.67 -4.27
CA ASP A 47 7.93 -0.30 -4.53
C ASP A 47 9.34 -0.03 -3.95
N ALA A 48 9.69 -0.72 -2.87
CA ALA A 48 11.02 -0.71 -2.27
C ALA A 48 12.07 -1.55 -3.00
N GLY A 49 11.74 -2.17 -4.14
CA GLY A 49 12.70 -2.92 -4.97
C GLY A 49 12.69 -4.43 -4.80
N VAL A 50 11.99 -4.94 -3.78
CA VAL A 50 11.87 -6.40 -3.59
C VAL A 50 11.03 -7.00 -4.71
N SER A 51 11.52 -8.07 -5.34
CA SER A 51 10.77 -8.76 -6.40
C SER A 51 9.67 -9.67 -5.84
N GLU A 52 8.63 -9.92 -6.65
CA GLU A 52 7.54 -10.86 -6.31
C GLU A 52 8.10 -12.24 -5.90
N ALA A 53 9.10 -12.73 -6.62
CA ALA A 53 9.74 -14.02 -6.32
C ALA A 53 10.40 -14.07 -4.92
N ASP A 54 10.95 -12.96 -4.44
CA ASP A 54 11.55 -12.88 -3.11
C ASP A 54 10.49 -12.76 -2.02
N LEU A 55 9.38 -12.07 -2.29
CA LEU A 55 8.19 -12.08 -1.45
C LEU A 55 7.62 -13.50 -1.31
N GLU A 56 7.45 -14.23 -2.42
CA GLU A 56 6.98 -15.62 -2.42
C GLU A 56 7.90 -16.54 -1.62
N ARG A 57 9.22 -16.35 -1.73
CA ARG A 57 10.20 -17.07 -0.92
C ARG A 57 10.09 -16.75 0.57
N ALA A 58 9.90 -15.48 0.91
CA ALA A 58 9.79 -15.04 2.29
C ALA A 58 8.46 -15.48 2.94
N LEU A 59 7.39 -15.52 2.16
CA LEU A 59 6.05 -15.95 2.61
C LEU A 59 5.91 -17.47 2.60
N GLY A 60 6.66 -18.18 1.75
CA GLY A 60 6.54 -19.62 1.53
C GLY A 60 5.26 -20.02 0.78
N VAL A 61 4.57 -19.05 0.19
CA VAL A 61 3.31 -19.20 -0.57
C VAL A 61 3.32 -18.24 -1.75
N GLU A 62 2.49 -18.51 -2.76
CA GLU A 62 2.30 -17.59 -3.89
C GLU A 62 1.82 -16.22 -3.38
N MET A 63 2.35 -15.17 -4.00
CA MET A 63 2.08 -13.80 -3.58
C MET A 63 0.60 -13.47 -3.85
N PRO A 64 -0.15 -12.98 -2.84
CA PRO A 64 -1.54 -12.58 -3.02
C PRO A 64 -1.63 -11.23 -3.74
N ASN A 65 -2.81 -10.61 -3.72
CA ASN A 65 -3.01 -9.27 -4.25
C ASN A 65 -2.01 -8.26 -3.63
N PRO A 66 -1.28 -7.45 -4.44
CA PRO A 66 -0.30 -6.50 -3.93
C PRO A 66 -0.91 -5.43 -3.01
N LEU A 67 -2.22 -5.18 -3.12
CA LEU A 67 -2.95 -4.25 -2.25
C LEU A 67 -3.31 -4.84 -0.88
N THR A 68 -3.07 -6.13 -0.66
CA THR A 68 -3.31 -6.79 0.62
C THR A 68 -2.25 -6.38 1.64
N VAL A 69 -2.67 -6.18 2.88
CA VAL A 69 -1.78 -5.90 4.01
C VAL A 69 -1.07 -7.18 4.44
N ILE A 70 0.25 -7.14 4.56
CA ILE A 70 1.09 -8.30 4.89
C ILE A 70 0.63 -8.94 6.21
N LYS A 71 0.39 -8.13 7.25
CA LYS A 71 -0.08 -8.62 8.55
C LYS A 71 -1.43 -9.34 8.46
N THR A 72 -2.38 -8.80 7.71
CA THR A 72 -3.69 -9.42 7.53
C THR A 72 -3.53 -10.75 6.80
N PHE A 73 -2.77 -10.78 5.70
CA PHE A 73 -2.48 -12.00 4.97
C PHE A 73 -1.82 -13.07 5.84
N CYS A 74 -0.80 -12.73 6.62
CA CYS A 74 -0.17 -13.67 7.54
C CYS A 74 -1.19 -14.20 8.56
N THR A 75 -2.06 -13.34 9.09
CA THR A 75 -3.10 -13.75 10.05
C THR A 75 -4.11 -14.71 9.40
N GLU A 76 -4.53 -14.44 8.16
CA GLU A 76 -5.48 -15.29 7.41
C GLU A 76 -4.88 -16.64 7.04
N GLN A 77 -3.60 -16.67 6.67
CA GLN A 77 -2.86 -17.88 6.31
C GLN A 77 -2.36 -18.67 7.52
N GLY A 78 -2.50 -18.13 8.74
CA GLY A 78 -1.93 -18.72 9.95
C GLY A 78 -0.39 -18.70 9.98
N LEU A 79 0.21 -17.71 9.32
CA LEU A 79 1.66 -17.47 9.29
C LEU A 79 2.09 -16.49 10.38
N ASP A 80 3.32 -16.67 10.88
CA ASP A 80 3.94 -15.75 11.83
C ASP A 80 4.36 -14.44 11.14
N PHE A 81 3.59 -13.38 11.38
CA PHE A 81 3.88 -12.05 10.83
C PHE A 81 5.29 -11.55 11.21
N GLU A 82 5.79 -11.83 12.42
CA GLU A 82 7.14 -11.39 12.81
C GLU A 82 8.23 -12.07 11.98
N THR A 83 8.09 -13.37 11.69
CA THR A 83 9.02 -14.12 10.84
C THR A 83 9.00 -13.58 9.42
N VAL A 84 7.81 -13.42 8.84
CA VAL A 84 7.63 -12.86 7.49
C VAL A 84 8.18 -11.45 7.43
N LYS A 85 7.80 -10.58 8.38
CA LYS A 85 8.28 -9.20 8.46
C LYS A 85 9.81 -9.17 8.48
N THR A 86 10.45 -10.00 9.30
CA THR A 86 11.91 -10.02 9.42
C THR A 86 12.57 -10.44 8.11
N ALA A 87 12.02 -11.45 7.43
CA ALA A 87 12.50 -11.88 6.11
C ALA A 87 12.34 -10.78 5.05
N LEU A 88 11.17 -10.14 4.99
CA LEU A 88 10.90 -9.03 4.07
C LEU A 88 11.76 -7.81 4.36
N GLN A 89 11.93 -7.47 5.64
CA GLN A 89 12.78 -6.36 6.05
C GLN A 89 14.23 -6.58 5.64
N ALA A 90 14.75 -7.80 5.82
CA ALA A 90 16.10 -8.15 5.40
C ALA A 90 16.30 -8.05 3.87
N LEU A 91 15.26 -8.33 3.08
CA LEU A 91 15.30 -8.16 1.62
C LEU A 91 15.31 -6.68 1.23
N VAL A 92 14.46 -5.86 1.86
CA VAL A 92 14.43 -4.41 1.64
C VAL A 92 15.75 -3.75 2.06
N GLU A 93 16.37 -4.20 3.15
CA GLU A 93 17.66 -3.66 3.62
C GLU A 93 18.87 -4.17 2.82
N ALA A 94 18.70 -5.21 1.99
CA ALA A 94 19.77 -5.80 1.19
C ALA A 94 19.81 -5.29 -0.27
N GLU A 95 18.77 -4.59 -0.73
CA GLU A 95 18.74 -3.83 -1.99
C GLU A 95 19.44 -2.47 -1.84
#